data_AF-A0A2V9KI20-F1
#
_entry.id   AF-A0A2V9KI20-F1
#
_cell.length_a   1.000
_cell.length_b   1.000
_cell.length_c   1.000
_cell.angle_alpha   90.00
_cell.angle_beta   90.00
_cell.angle_gamma   90.00
#
_symmetry.space_group_name_H-M   'P 1'
#
loop_
_entity.id
_entity.type
_entity.pdbx_description
1 polymer ?
#
loop_
_entity_poly.entity_id
_entity_poly.type
_entity_poly.pdbx_seq_one_letter_code
_entity_poly.pdbx_strand_id
1 'polypeptide(L)'
;MDKSQPAKNRVTPSSMSMIEPKFRNIYKSFYKESYFSPTVLDSKTKELIAIGVSLVAKCEGCLEGHIKKAVELGCTKQEISDSIVIAIGIAAAAVVDMSDKAATKLDLHHFEGL
;
A
#
# COMPACT_ATOMS: atom_id res chain seq x y z
N MET A 1 -1.83 24.17 -40.60
CA MET A 1 -2.54 24.77 -39.47
C MET A 1 -3.87 24.04 -39.33
N ASP A 2 -4.02 23.19 -38.33
CA ASP A 2 -5.35 22.86 -37.83
C ASP A 2 -5.32 23.06 -36.30
N LYS A 3 -6.18 23.96 -35.85
CA LYS A 3 -6.22 24.49 -34.50
C LYS A 3 -7.23 23.66 -33.71
N SER A 4 -6.74 23.12 -32.59
CA SER A 4 -7.50 22.99 -31.34
C SER A 4 -8.88 22.33 -31.45
N GLN A 5 -8.93 21.01 -31.31
CA GLN A 5 -10.09 20.41 -30.64
C GLN A 5 -10.08 20.88 -29.18
N PRO A 6 -11.17 21.46 -28.65
CA PRO A 6 -11.24 21.83 -27.25
C PRO A 6 -11.08 20.56 -26.40
N ALA A 7 -10.14 20.58 -25.46
CA ALA A 7 -9.96 19.49 -24.52
C ALA A 7 -11.29 19.28 -23.77
N LYS A 8 -12.00 18.19 -24.09
CA LYS A 8 -13.24 17.82 -23.41
C LYS A 8 -12.96 17.82 -21.90
N ASN A 9 -13.73 18.61 -21.13
CA ASN A 9 -13.65 18.62 -19.66
C ASN A 9 -13.82 17.18 -19.16
N ARG A 10 -12.71 16.53 -18.80
CA ARG A 10 -12.73 15.18 -18.24
C ARG A 10 -13.11 15.31 -16.77
N VAL A 11 -14.35 14.95 -16.45
CA VAL A 11 -14.81 14.84 -15.06
C VAL A 11 -14.25 13.53 -14.50
N THR A 12 -13.51 13.61 -13.39
CA THR A 12 -13.05 12.41 -12.68
C THR A 12 -14.27 11.67 -12.10
N PRO A 13 -14.49 10.39 -12.46
CA PRO A 13 -15.57 9.61 -11.87
C PRO A 13 -15.40 9.46 -10.37
N SER A 14 -16.51 9.27 -9.65
CA SER A 14 -16.47 9.01 -8.21
C SER A 14 -15.79 7.68 -7.89
N SER A 15 -15.25 7.57 -6.67
CA SER A 15 -14.62 6.32 -6.21
C SER A 15 -15.59 5.15 -6.33
N MET A 16 -15.07 4.01 -6.83
CA MET A 16 -15.79 2.77 -7.09
C MET A 16 -16.92 2.86 -8.13
N SER A 17 -17.05 3.94 -8.92
CA SER A 17 -18.17 4.14 -9.86
C SER A 17 -18.34 3.00 -10.88
N MET A 18 -17.24 2.35 -11.26
CA MET A 18 -17.20 1.25 -12.23
C MET A 18 -17.39 -0.15 -11.62
N ILE A 19 -17.59 -0.25 -10.31
CA ILE A 19 -17.86 -1.51 -9.62
C ILE A 19 -19.38 -1.68 -9.54
N GLU A 20 -19.88 -2.81 -10.05
CA GLU A 20 -21.30 -3.16 -9.96
C GLU A 20 -21.78 -3.13 -8.49
N PRO A 21 -23.01 -2.64 -8.22
CA PRO A 21 -23.49 -2.38 -6.86
C PRO A 21 -23.35 -3.55 -5.87
N LYS A 22 -23.65 -4.79 -6.26
CA LYS A 22 -23.51 -5.96 -5.39
C LYS A 22 -22.05 -6.15 -4.96
N PHE A 23 -21.10 -6.12 -5.90
CA PHE A 23 -19.67 -6.24 -5.56
C PHE A 23 -19.17 -5.05 -4.72
N ARG A 24 -19.60 -3.83 -5.05
CA ARG A 24 -19.25 -2.62 -4.27
C ARG A 24 -19.74 -2.72 -2.82
N ASN A 25 -20.95 -3.19 -2.61
CA ASN A 25 -21.54 -3.33 -1.28
C ASN A 25 -20.85 -4.41 -0.45
N ILE A 26 -20.45 -5.53 -1.08
CA ILE A 26 -19.65 -6.57 -0.44
C ILE A 26 -18.29 -6.00 -0.03
N TYR A 27 -17.59 -5.32 -0.95
CA TYR A 27 -16.30 -4.70 -0.65
C TYR A 27 -16.38 -3.68 0.50
N LYS A 28 -17.39 -2.80 0.48
CA LYS A 28 -17.63 -1.85 1.58
C LYS A 28 -17.89 -2.55 2.92
N SER A 29 -18.64 -3.65 2.92
CA SER A 29 -18.92 -4.41 4.13
C SER A 29 -17.66 -5.09 4.66
N PHE A 30 -16.87 -5.69 3.79
CA PHE A 30 -15.56 -6.24 4.15
C PHE A 30 -14.62 -5.16 4.72
N TYR A 31 -14.52 -4.02 4.06
CA TYR A 31 -13.69 -2.91 4.52
C TYR A 31 -14.17 -2.40 5.88
N LYS A 32 -15.50 -2.32 6.07
CA LYS A 32 -16.07 -1.91 7.34
C LYS A 32 -15.63 -2.83 8.48
N GLU A 33 -15.81 -4.13 8.29
CA GLU A 33 -15.52 -5.14 9.33
C GLU A 33 -14.02 -5.31 9.57
N SER A 34 -13.20 -5.33 8.53
CA SER A 34 -11.74 -5.47 8.67
C SER A 34 -11.11 -4.28 9.39
N TYR A 35 -11.66 -3.08 9.21
CA TYR A 35 -11.03 -1.85 9.66
C TYR A 35 -11.64 -1.28 10.95
N PHE A 36 -12.97 -1.14 11.01
CA PHE A 36 -13.65 -0.45 12.10
C PHE A 36 -14.16 -1.36 13.20
N SER A 37 -14.24 -2.68 12.97
CA SER A 37 -14.67 -3.59 14.01
C SER A 37 -13.55 -3.84 15.03
N PRO A 38 -13.90 -4.03 16.32
CA PRO A 38 -12.93 -4.36 17.34
C PRO A 38 -12.14 -5.62 16.99
N THR A 39 -10.83 -5.56 17.17
CA THR A 39 -9.93 -6.71 17.05
C THR A 39 -8.99 -6.72 18.25
N VAL A 40 -8.16 -7.74 18.37
CA VAL A 40 -7.08 -7.78 19.37
C VAL A 40 -6.03 -6.67 19.18
N LEU A 41 -5.88 -6.14 17.97
CA LEU A 41 -5.01 -5.00 17.68
C LEU A 41 -5.72 -3.68 17.97
N ASP A 42 -5.00 -2.77 18.65
CA ASP A 42 -5.43 -1.40 18.83
C ASP A 42 -5.37 -0.59 17.51
N SER A 43 -6.06 0.55 17.49
CA SER A 43 -6.17 1.38 16.29
C SER A 43 -4.84 1.96 15.81
N LYS A 44 -3.91 2.33 16.71
CA LYS A 44 -2.59 2.85 16.32
C LYS A 44 -1.80 1.76 15.60
N THR A 45 -1.78 0.55 16.18
CA THR A 45 -1.11 -0.61 15.60
C THR A 45 -1.68 -0.95 14.22
N LYS A 46 -3.02 -0.90 14.06
CA LYS A 46 -3.65 -1.11 12.74
C LYS A 46 -3.19 -0.09 11.70
N GLU A 47 -3.11 1.20 12.04
CA GLU A 47 -2.65 2.22 11.09
C GLU A 47 -1.18 2.03 10.70
N LEU A 48 -0.31 1.68 11.64
CA LEU A 48 1.11 1.44 11.33
C LEU A 48 1.28 0.26 10.36
N ILE A 49 0.50 -0.80 10.55
CA ILE A 49 0.44 -1.92 9.59
C ILE A 49 -0.08 -1.43 8.24
N ALA A 50 -1.17 -0.65 8.23
CA ALA A 50 -1.78 -0.15 7.00
C ALA A 50 -0.83 0.77 6.20
N ILE A 51 -0.04 1.60 6.88
CA ILE A 51 1.02 2.43 6.26
C ILE A 51 2.05 1.54 5.58
N GLY A 52 2.58 0.54 6.30
CA GLY A 52 3.56 -0.41 5.75
C GLY A 52 3.03 -1.16 4.53
N VAL A 53 1.80 -1.68 4.62
CA VAL A 53 1.13 -2.38 3.51
C VAL A 53 0.88 -1.43 2.32
N SER A 54 0.49 -0.18 2.58
CA SER A 54 0.24 0.81 1.52
C SER A 54 1.50 1.12 0.71
N LEU A 55 2.67 1.20 1.37
CA LEU A 55 3.97 1.38 0.71
C LEU A 55 4.31 0.22 -0.21
N VAL A 56 4.23 -1.01 0.30
CA VAL A 56 4.55 -2.22 -0.48
C VAL A 56 3.56 -2.42 -1.63
N ALA A 57 2.28 -2.12 -1.40
CA ALA A 57 1.23 -2.17 -2.42
C ALA A 57 1.29 -0.99 -3.42
N LYS A 58 2.14 0.01 -3.17
CA LYS A 58 2.29 1.22 -4.00
C LYS A 58 0.98 1.99 -4.18
N CYS A 59 0.15 2.04 -3.14
CA CYS A 59 -1.12 2.77 -3.15
C CYS A 59 -0.97 4.14 -2.48
N GLU A 60 -0.74 5.19 -3.28
CA GLU A 60 -0.55 6.57 -2.78
C GLU A 60 -1.76 7.09 -1.98
N GLY A 61 -2.97 6.96 -2.53
CA GLY A 61 -4.19 7.41 -1.83
C GLY A 61 -4.47 6.64 -0.54
N CYS A 62 -4.08 5.36 -0.46
CA CYS A 62 -4.16 4.58 0.78
C CYS A 62 -3.14 5.12 1.79
N LEU A 63 -1.89 5.31 1.36
CA LEU A 63 -0.80 5.80 2.21
C LEU A 63 -1.14 7.15 2.83
N GLU A 64 -1.62 8.11 2.05
CA GLU A 64 -2.02 9.42 2.53
C GLU A 64 -3.14 9.33 3.58
N GLY A 65 -4.17 8.52 3.30
CA GLY A 65 -5.30 8.32 4.20
C GLY A 65 -4.87 7.72 5.55
N HIS A 66 -4.04 6.69 5.52
CA HIS A 66 -3.56 5.99 6.72
C HIS A 66 -2.56 6.83 7.52
N ILE A 67 -1.67 7.59 6.88
CA ILE A 67 -0.78 8.53 7.59
C ILE A 67 -1.62 9.58 8.32
N LYS A 68 -2.60 10.18 7.64
CA LYS A 68 -3.49 11.17 8.26
C LYS A 68 -4.18 10.57 9.48
N LYS A 69 -4.74 9.38 9.34
CA LYS A 69 -5.48 8.72 10.43
C LYS A 69 -4.57 8.34 11.60
N ALA A 70 -3.36 7.86 11.34
CA ALA A 70 -2.37 7.55 12.36
C ALA A 70 -2.04 8.78 13.22
N VAL A 71 -1.83 9.94 12.57
CA VAL A 71 -1.55 11.20 13.27
C VAL A 71 -2.74 11.63 14.12
N GLU A 72 -3.97 11.53 13.60
CA GLU A 72 -5.20 11.82 14.37
C GLU A 72 -5.35 10.92 15.61
N LEU A 73 -4.86 9.67 15.54
CA LEU A 73 -4.87 8.72 16.65
C LEU A 73 -3.68 8.89 17.61
N GLY A 74 -2.81 9.88 17.38
CA GLY A 74 -1.66 10.16 18.24
C GLY A 74 -0.46 9.24 18.00
N CYS A 75 -0.32 8.66 16.80
CA CYS A 75 0.96 8.09 16.39
C CYS A 75 2.01 9.19 16.28
N THR A 76 3.18 8.92 16.86
CA THR A 76 4.36 9.77 16.76
C THR A 76 5.01 9.63 15.38
N LYS A 77 5.80 10.62 14.99
CA LYS A 77 6.57 10.56 13.74
C LYS A 77 7.57 9.40 13.76
N GLN A 78 8.09 9.06 14.94
CA GLN A 78 9.00 7.94 15.16
C GLN A 78 8.30 6.60 14.89
N GLU A 79 7.11 6.37 15.45
CA GLU A 79 6.34 5.14 15.18
C GLU A 79 6.04 4.98 13.68
N ILE A 80 5.66 6.06 13.00
CA ILE A 80 5.42 6.05 11.55
C ILE A 80 6.72 5.75 10.79
N SER A 81 7.82 6.41 11.16
CA SER A 81 9.15 6.20 10.57
C SER A 81 9.60 4.75 10.71
N ASP A 82 9.41 4.13 11.87
CA ASP A 82 9.76 2.72 12.09
C ASP A 82 8.96 1.80 11.16
N SER A 83 7.66 2.06 10.98
CA SER A 83 6.85 1.28 10.03
C SER A 83 7.33 1.42 8.57
N ILE A 84 7.80 2.61 8.19
CA ILE A 84 8.35 2.89 6.86
C ILE A 84 9.65 2.10 6.65
N VAL A 85 10.56 2.12 7.62
CA VAL A 85 11.84 1.39 7.54
C VAL A 85 11.60 -0.11 7.44
N ILE A 86 10.64 -0.65 8.22
CA ILE A 86 10.24 -2.06 8.12
C ILE A 86 9.73 -2.37 6.71
N ALA A 87 8.86 -1.53 6.13
CA ALA A 87 8.33 -1.73 4.79
C ALA A 87 9.43 -1.70 3.70
N ILE A 88 10.41 -0.79 3.82
CA ILE A 88 11.59 -0.76 2.93
C ILE A 88 12.37 -2.07 3.02
N GLY A 89 12.65 -2.54 4.23
CA GLY A 89 13.38 -3.79 4.46
C GLY A 89 12.70 -4.99 3.79
N ILE A 90 11.38 -5.14 3.97
CA ILE A 90 10.60 -6.22 3.36
C ILE A 90 10.59 -6.11 1.83
N ALA A 91 10.41 -4.90 1.28
CA ALA A 91 10.41 -4.70 -0.17
C ALA A 91 11.77 -5.04 -0.80
N ALA A 92 12.88 -4.67 -0.16
CA ALA A 92 14.22 -5.01 -0.62
C ALA A 92 14.50 -6.52 -0.49
N ALA A 93 14.15 -7.13 0.64
CA ALA A 93 14.34 -8.56 0.88
C ALA A 93 13.60 -9.43 -0.15
N ALA A 94 12.43 -9.01 -0.62
CA ALA A 94 11.71 -9.71 -1.69
C ALA A 94 12.52 -9.76 -3.00
N VAL A 95 13.25 -8.69 -3.34
CA VAL A 95 14.13 -8.66 -4.51
C VAL A 95 15.33 -9.58 -4.30
N VAL A 96 15.93 -9.57 -3.10
CA VAL A 96 17.04 -10.46 -2.74
C VAL A 96 16.63 -11.92 -2.89
N ASP A 97 15.49 -12.33 -2.35
CA ASP A 97 14.96 -13.70 -2.49
C ASP A 97 14.79 -14.11 -3.97
N MET A 98 14.26 -13.21 -4.80
CA MET A 98 14.13 -13.47 -6.24
C MET A 98 15.49 -13.56 -6.94
N SER A 99 16.45 -12.72 -6.55
CA SER A 99 17.82 -12.77 -7.05
C SER A 99 18.51 -14.08 -6.70
N ASP A 100 18.37 -14.56 -5.47
CA ASP A 100 18.96 -15.83 -5.01
C ASP A 100 18.38 -17.03 -5.77
N LYS A 101 17.06 -17.02 -6.00
CA LYS A 101 16.38 -18.03 -6.85
C LYS A 101 16.90 -18.01 -8.28
N ALA A 102 17.12 -16.83 -8.85
CA ALA A 102 17.68 -16.70 -10.19
C ALA A 102 19.13 -17.20 -10.25
N ALA A 103 19.95 -16.84 -9.26
CA ALA A 103 21.34 -17.30 -9.13
C ALA A 103 21.40 -18.83 -9.01
N THR A 104 20.56 -19.42 -8.16
CA THR A 104 20.44 -20.89 -8.01
C THR A 104 20.08 -21.56 -9.34
N LYS A 105 19.10 -21.02 -10.07
CA LYS A 105 18.66 -21.58 -11.35
C LYS A 105 19.74 -21.53 -12.43
N LEU A 106 20.67 -20.58 -12.32
CA LEU A 106 21.74 -20.33 -13.27
C LEU A 106 23.10 -20.83 -12.79
N ASP A 107 23.18 -21.47 -11.62
CA ASP A 107 24.42 -21.94 -10.99
C ASP A 107 25.47 -20.81 -10.82
N LEU A 108 25.02 -19.64 -10.36
CA LEU A 108 25.86 -18.44 -10.22
C LEU A 108 26.42 -18.30 -8.79
N HIS A 109 27.75 -18.33 -8.65
CA HIS A 109 28.47 -18.26 -7.36
C HIS A 109 29.52 -17.14 -7.29
N HIS A 110 29.28 -16.01 -7.98
CA HIS A 110 30.28 -14.96 -8.24
C HIS A 110 30.99 -14.38 -6.99
N PHE A 111 30.33 -14.36 -5.83
CA PHE A 111 30.85 -13.76 -4.59
C PHE A 111 30.76 -14.68 -3.37
N GLU A 112 30.56 -15.98 -3.56
CA GLU A 112 30.59 -16.92 -2.44
C GLU A 112 32.03 -17.05 -1.88
N GLY A 113 32.21 -16.81 -0.58
CA GLY A 113 33.49 -16.98 0.12
C GLY A 113 34.39 -15.74 0.23
N LEU A 114 33.88 -14.55 -0.10
CA LEU A 114 34.51 -13.27 0.30
C LEU A 114 34.27 -12.94 1.78
#